data_AF-A0A420VKH2-F1
#
_entry.id   AF-A0A420VKH2-F1
#
_cell.length_a   1.000
_cell.length_b   1.000
_cell.length_c   1.000
_cell.angle_alpha   90.00
_cell.angle_beta   90.00
_cell.angle_gamma   90.00
#
_symmetry.space_group_name_H-M   'P 1'
#
loop_
_entity.id
_entity.type
_entity.pdbx_description
1 polymer ?
#
loop_
_entity_poly.entity_id
_entity_poly.type
_entity_poly.pdbx_seq_one_letter_code
_entity_poly.pdbx_strand_id
1 'polypeptide(L)' 'MYEIKNLLALKILQKARELGDNDLSNELLITQMLKHDLQKLKQNDTKNLGEVFTTLINAKEKAKMSNK' A
#
# COMPACT_ATOMS: atom_id res chain seq x y z
N MET A 1 21.46 -6.15 24.56
CA MET A 1 20.25 -5.36 24.84
C MET A 1 19.14 -6.00 24.00
N TYR A 2 18.11 -6.60 24.61
CA TYR A 2 17.03 -7.22 23.84
C TYR A 2 16.13 -6.12 23.29
N GLU A 3 16.08 -5.95 21.98
CA GLU A 3 15.08 -5.09 21.35
C GLU A 3 13.70 -5.72 21.55
N ILE A 4 12.81 -4.97 22.20
CA ILE A 4 11.40 -5.37 22.33
C ILE A 4 10.78 -5.24 20.93
N LYS A 5 10.66 -6.38 20.24
CA LYS A 5 10.07 -6.43 18.90
C LYS A 5 8.55 -6.25 18.97
N ASN A 6 8.00 -5.52 18.00
CA ASN A 6 6.56 -5.34 17.88
C ASN A 6 5.91 -6.64 17.38
N LEU A 7 5.15 -7.31 18.24
CA LEU A 7 4.49 -8.58 17.93
C LEU A 7 3.56 -8.50 16.71
N LEU A 8 2.89 -7.36 16.51
CA LEU A 8 2.02 -7.16 15.35
C LEU A 8 2.81 -7.09 14.05
N ALA A 9 3.97 -6.40 14.07
CA ALA A 9 4.85 -6.35 12.91
C ALA A 9 5.34 -7.75 12.50
N LEU A 10 5.71 -8.58 13.49
CA LEU A 10 6.13 -9.97 13.26
C LEU A 10 5.02 -10.83 12.65
N LYS A 11 3.77 -10.66 13.08
CA LYS A 11 2.62 -11.36 12.50
C LYS A 11 2.38 -10.96 11.03
N ILE A 12 2.48 -9.67 10.72
CA ILE A 12 2.34 -9.18 9.35
C ILE A 12 3.46 -9.75 8.46
N LEU A 13 4.71 -9.74 8.93
CA LEU A 13 5.85 -10.34 8.22
C LEU A 13 5.68 -11.83 7.95
N GLN A 14 5.13 -12.56 8.92
CA GLN A 14 4.82 -13.98 8.74
C GLN A 14 3.77 -14.15 7.63
N LYS A 15 2.70 -13.34 7.67
CA LYS A 15 1.62 -13.45 6.69
C LYS A 15 2.04 -13.03 5.28
N ALA A 16 2.85 -11.99 5.16
CA ALA A 16 3.40 -11.53 3.89
C ALA A 16 4.22 -12.64 3.20
N ARG A 17 5.05 -13.36 3.96
CA ARG A 17 5.79 -14.52 3.47
C ARG A 17 4.88 -15.65 3.00
N GLU A 18 3.80 -15.93 3.72
CA GLU A 18 2.80 -16.94 3.30
C GLU A 18 2.12 -16.58 1.97
N LEU A 19 1.98 -15.29 1.68
CA LEU A 19 1.30 -14.77 0.49
C LEU A 19 2.26 -14.44 -0.68
N GLY A 20 3.57 -14.55 -0.47
CA GLY A 20 4.58 -14.12 -1.45
C GLY A 20 4.64 -12.60 -1.64
N ASP A 21 4.20 -11.82 -0.66
CA ASP A 21 4.25 -10.36 -0.66
C ASP A 21 5.63 -9.88 -0.19
N ASN A 22 6.44 -9.40 -1.14
CA ASN A 22 7.78 -8.91 -0.87
C ASN A 22 7.80 -7.52 -0.23
N ASP A 23 6.79 -6.69 -0.47
CA ASP A 23 6.75 -5.32 0.05
C ASP A 23 6.52 -5.35 1.57
N LEU A 24 5.64 -6.25 2.03
CA LEU A 24 5.37 -6.48 3.45
C LEU A 24 6.35 -7.48 4.09
N SER A 25 7.49 -7.79 3.46
CA SER A 25 8.54 -8.63 4.05
C SER A 25 9.58 -7.85 4.88
N ASN A 26 9.44 -6.52 4.95
CA ASN A 26 10.39 -5.63 5.63
C ASN A 26 9.88 -5.18 7.02
N GLU A 27 10.58 -5.60 8.08
CA GLU A 27 10.21 -5.30 9.48
C GLU A 27 10.23 -3.81 9.81
N LEU A 28 11.21 -3.07 9.26
CA LEU A 28 11.35 -1.64 9.46
C LEU A 28 10.18 -0.89 8.84
N LEU A 29 9.82 -1.24 7.60
CA LEU A 29 8.71 -0.63 6.88
C LEU A 29 7.39 -0.86 7.63
N ILE A 30 7.10 -2.10 8.02
CA ILE A 30 5.87 -2.41 8.76
C ILE A 30 5.83 -1.67 10.08
N THR A 31 6.95 -1.59 10.80
CA THR A 31 7.03 -0.85 12.06
C THR A 31 6.75 0.64 11.85
N GLN A 32 7.25 1.24 10.76
CA GLN A 32 6.96 2.63 10.40
C GLN A 32 5.48 2.82 10.06
N MET A 33 4.90 1.92 9.25
CA MET A 33 3.48 1.95 8.88
C MET A 33 2.57 1.85 10.10
N LEU A 34 2.88 0.94 11.04
CA LEU A 34 2.11 0.76 12.28
C LEU A 34 2.18 1.97 13.23
N LYS A 35 3.26 2.74 13.15
CA LYS A 35 3.45 3.96 13.95
C LYS A 35 2.90 5.21 13.27
N HIS A 36 2.52 5.12 12.01
CA HIS A 36 2.08 6.27 11.24
C HIS A 36 0.60 6.56 11.51
N ASP A 37 0.30 7.78 11.93
CA ASP A 37 -1.07 8.27 12.02
C ASP A 37 -1.58 8.58 10.61
N LEU A 38 -2.55 7.79 10.15
CA LEU A 38 -3.21 8.00 8.88
C LEU A 38 -3.96 9.33 8.89
N GLN A 39 -3.41 10.31 8.18
CA GLN A 39 -4.10 11.58 7.95
C GLN A 39 -5.21 11.37 6.93
N LYS A 40 -6.42 11.82 7.26
CA LYS A 40 -7.52 11.84 6.30
C LYS A 40 -7.17 12.81 5.18
N LEU A 41 -7.29 12.36 3.94
CA LEU A 41 -7.21 13.23 2.76
C LEU A 41 -8.28 14.32 2.86
N LYS A 42 -7.92 15.56 2.51
CA LYS A 42 -8.90 16.64 2.40
C LYS A 42 -9.86 16.32 1.26
N GLN A 43 -11.09 16.82 1.34
CA GLN A 43 -12.13 16.54 0.35
C GLN A 43 -11.70 16.88 -1.09
N ASN A 44 -10.93 17.96 -1.28
CA ASN A 44 -10.38 18.33 -2.58
C ASN A 44 -9.31 17.35 -3.07
N ASP A 45 -8.43 16.86 -2.18
CA ASP A 45 -7.38 15.90 -2.54
C ASP A 45 -8.00 14.57 -2.97
N THR A 46 -9.06 14.13 -2.29
CA THR A 46 -9.83 12.93 -2.65
C THR A 46 -10.46 13.07 -4.04
N LYS A 47 -11.02 14.23 -4.37
CA LYS A 47 -11.60 14.50 -5.70
C LYS A 47 -10.54 14.43 -6.80
N ASN A 48 -9.41 15.10 -6.59
CA ASN A 48 -8.30 15.12 -7.54
C ASN A 48 -7.71 13.72 -7.76
N LEU A 49 -7.53 12.94 -6.69
CA LEU A 49 -7.07 11.55 -6.79
C LEU A 49 -8.07 10.69 -7.57
N GLY A 50 -9.38 10.88 -7.34
CA GLY A 50 -10.42 10.18 -8.11
C GLY A 50 -10.33 10.45 -9.61
N GLU A 51 -10.08 11.70 -10.01
CA GLU A 51 -9.90 12.08 -11.42
C GLU A 51 -8.64 11.44 -12.03
N VAL A 52 -7.53 11.41 -11.29
CA VAL A 52 -6.30 10.72 -11.71
C VAL A 52 -6.52 9.23 -11.89
N PHE A 53 -7.12 8.55 -10.90
CA PHE A 53 -7.40 7.11 -11.01
C PHE A 53 -8.32 6.79 -12.18
N THR A 54 -9.37 7.58 -12.37
CA THR A 54 -10.29 7.43 -13.50
C THR A 54 -9.56 7.58 -14.83
N THR A 55 -8.64 8.55 -14.93
CA THR A 55 -7.82 8.76 -16.13
C THR A 55 -6.90 7.57 -16.40
N LEU A 56 -6.24 7.04 -15.37
CA LEU A 56 -5.36 5.87 -15.49
C LEU A 56 -6.13 4.61 -15.91
N ILE A 57 -7.31 4.37 -15.33
CA ILE A 57 -8.19 3.26 -15.69
C ILE A 57 -8.59 3.39 -17.16
N ASN A 58 -9.06 4.57 -17.58
CA ASN A 58 -9.47 4.81 -18.97
C ASN A 58 -8.30 4.66 -19.95
N ALA A 59 -7.11 5.11 -19.59
CA ALA A 59 -5.91 4.93 -20.42
C ALA A 59 -5.55 3.44 -20.57
N LYS A 60 -5.62 2.67 -19.48
CA LYS A 60 -5.39 1.22 -19.49
C LYS A 60 -6.40 0.48 -20.36
N GLU A 61 -7.69 0.81 -20.25
CA GLU A 61 -8.73 0.17 -21.07
C GLU A 61 -8.60 0.52 -22.55
N LYS A 62 -8.26 1.79 -22.88
CA LYS A 62 -7.93 2.17 -24.27
C LYS A 62 -6.72 1.41 -24.81
N ALA A 63 -5.66 1.26 -24.01
CA ALA A 63 -4.48 0.51 -24.42
C ALA A 63 -4.78 -0.98 -24.67
N LYS A 64 -5.64 -1.60 -23.85
CA LYS A 64 -6.13 -2.96 -24.10
C LYS A 64 -6.92 -3.08 -25.40
N MET A 65 -7.76 -2.10 -25.72
CA MET A 65 -8.59 -2.07 -26.93
C MET A 65 -7.79 -1.81 -28.20
N SER A 66 -6.67 -1.08 -28.11
CA SER A 66 -5.77 -0.78 -29.24
C SER A 66 -4.83 -1.92 -29.62
N ASN A 67 -4.69 -2.93 -28.77
CA ASN A 67 -3.83 -4.11 -29.00
C ASN A 67 -4.61 -5.31 -29.57
N LYS A 68 -5.80 -5.07 -30.15
CA LYS A 68 -6.69 -6.08 -30.70
C LYS A 68 -6.95 -5.84 -32.18
#